data_AF-A0AAN0RTU1-F1
#
_entry.id   AF-A0AAN0RTU1-F1
#
_cell.length_a   1.000
_cell.length_b   1.000
_cell.length_c   1.000
_cell.angle_alpha   90.00
_cell.angle_beta   90.00
_cell.angle_gamma   90.00
#
_symmetry.space_group_name_H-M   'P 1'
#
loop_
_entity.id
_entity.type
_entity.pdbx_description
1 polymer ?
#
loop_
_entity_poly.entity_id
_entity_poly.type
_entity_poly.pdbx_seq_one_letter_code
_entity_poly.pdbx_strand_id
1 'polypeptide(L)'
;MVRYFFGAYERLDDALSLLRSRDLILITGIKGTNNKVLETDFVLTKTGYDICSAALAQEPILQWYADRAELVAKVAGTMGGTALKQKQYQRASYAETKLGGIIPAITEDVRIRLTQLQSN
;
A
#
# COMPACT_ATOMS: atom_id res chain seq x y z
N MET A 1 2.86 -11.36 2.13
CA MET A 1 3.97 -10.58 1.54
C MET A 1 5.29 -11.22 1.97
N VAL A 2 6.32 -11.15 1.13
CA VAL A 2 7.66 -11.68 1.47
C VAL A 2 8.42 -10.61 2.25
N ARG A 3 9.16 -11.02 3.30
CA ARG A 3 10.08 -10.11 3.98
C ARG A 3 11.34 -9.91 3.15
N TYR A 4 11.65 -8.65 2.85
CA TYR A 4 12.90 -8.25 2.18
C TYR A 4 13.50 -7.03 2.89
N PHE A 5 14.76 -7.15 3.32
CA PHE A 5 15.50 -6.19 4.15
C PHE A 5 14.68 -5.61 5.32
N PHE A 6 13.97 -4.52 5.05
CA PHE A 6 13.34 -3.63 6.02
C PHE A 6 11.83 -3.82 6.15
N GLY A 7 11.25 -4.81 5.49
CA GLY A 7 9.84 -5.12 5.66
C GLY A 7 9.23 -5.96 4.57
N ALA A 8 7.92 -5.85 4.45
CA ALA A 8 7.15 -6.45 3.38
C ALA A 8 7.54 -5.82 2.05
N TYR A 9 7.84 -6.66 1.07
CA TYR A 9 8.28 -6.23 -0.25
C TYR A 9 7.46 -6.91 -1.34
N GLU A 10 7.21 -6.14 -2.38
CA GLU A 10 6.58 -6.58 -3.62
C GLU A 10 7.24 -5.85 -4.79
N ARG A 11 7.42 -6.56 -5.90
CA ARG A 11 7.98 -6.00 -7.13
C ARG A 11 6.90 -5.23 -7.89
N LEU A 12 6.61 -4.02 -7.42
CA LEU A 12 5.59 -3.16 -8.05
C LEU A 12 5.97 -2.74 -9.47
N ASP A 13 7.27 -2.67 -9.78
CA ASP A 13 7.78 -2.18 -11.07
C ASP A 13 7.17 -2.92 -12.26
N ASP A 14 6.99 -4.25 -12.18
CA ASP A 14 6.46 -5.05 -13.29
C ASP A 14 5.00 -4.68 -13.57
N ALA A 15 4.18 -4.57 -12.51
CA ALA A 15 2.77 -4.20 -12.63
C ALA A 15 2.61 -2.74 -13.08
N LEU A 16 3.40 -1.83 -12.51
CA LEU A 16 3.37 -0.41 -12.84
C LEU A 16 3.90 -0.14 -14.25
N SER A 17 4.84 -0.93 -14.75
CA SER A 17 5.36 -0.79 -16.12
C SER A 17 4.28 -0.96 -17.18
N LEU A 18 3.37 -1.92 -17.00
CA LEU A 18 2.23 -2.10 -17.89
C LEU A 18 1.33 -0.87 -17.91
N LEU A 19 0.97 -0.35 -16.73
CA LEU A 19 0.13 0.85 -16.59
C LEU A 19 0.82 2.09 -17.18
N ARG A 20 2.13 2.23 -16.96
CA ARG A 20 2.94 3.32 -17.48
C ARG A 20 3.05 3.28 -19.00
N SER A 21 3.22 2.09 -19.58
CA SER A 21 3.32 1.89 -21.04
C SER A 21 2.06 2.29 -21.80
N ARG A 22 0.91 2.33 -21.10
CA ARG A 22 -0.39 2.75 -21.63
C ARG A 22 -0.78 4.16 -21.19
N ASP A 23 0.16 4.90 -20.59
CA ASP A 23 -0.04 6.25 -20.09
C ASP A 23 -1.22 6.38 -19.12
N LEU A 24 -1.45 5.36 -18.28
CA LEU A 24 -2.50 5.39 -17.25
C LEU A 24 -2.00 6.00 -15.94
N ILE A 25 -0.70 5.91 -15.70
CA ILE A 25 -0.03 6.48 -14.54
C ILE A 25 1.25 7.21 -14.99
N LEU A 26 1.72 8.12 -14.15
CA LEU A 26 3.09 8.64 -14.22
C LEU A 26 3.78 8.36 -12.88
N ILE A 27 5.07 8.05 -12.98
CA ILE A 27 5.97 7.96 -11.83
C ILE A 27 6.91 9.15 -11.95
N THR A 28 6.82 10.08 -11.02
CA THR A 28 7.61 11.30 -10.96
C THR A 28 8.14 11.50 -9.53
N GLY A 29 8.65 12.68 -9.20
CA GLY A 29 9.05 13.02 -7.83
C GLY A 29 10.22 13.97 -7.78
N ILE A 30 10.72 14.18 -6.57
CA ILE A 30 11.80 15.15 -6.29
C ILE A 30 13.15 14.42 -6.24
N LYS A 31 14.11 14.96 -6.97
CA LYS A 31 15.52 14.54 -6.90
C LYS A 31 16.36 15.60 -6.22
N GLY A 32 17.20 15.18 -5.28
CA GLY A 32 18.15 16.03 -4.59
C GLY A 32 19.48 16.15 -5.33
N THR A 33 20.46 16.79 -4.67
CA THR A 33 21.85 16.86 -5.14
C THR A 33 22.39 15.46 -5.43
N ASN A 34 23.16 15.32 -6.51
CA ASN A 34 23.67 14.03 -7.02
C ASN A 34 22.59 13.05 -7.51
N ASN A 35 21.42 13.53 -7.96
CA ASN A 35 20.35 12.72 -8.56
C ASN A 35 19.77 11.67 -7.59
N LYS A 36 19.94 11.87 -6.27
CA LYS A 36 19.35 11.02 -5.23
C LYS A 36 17.84 11.27 -5.19
N VAL A 37 17.03 10.20 -5.27
CA VAL A 37 15.58 10.28 -5.12
C VAL A 37 15.25 10.67 -3.68
N LEU A 38 14.56 11.79 -3.50
CA LEU A 38 14.06 12.25 -2.20
C LEU A 38 12.59 11.85 -2.02
N GLU A 39 11.83 11.87 -3.10
CA GLU A 39 10.41 11.59 -3.14
C GLU A 39 10.05 10.92 -4.46
N THR A 40 9.09 9.98 -4.41
CA THR A 40 8.52 9.32 -5.57
C THR A 40 7.01 9.53 -5.53
N ASP A 41 6.50 10.20 -6.55
CA ASP A 41 5.08 10.48 -6.73
C ASP A 41 4.51 9.51 -7.76
N PHE A 42 3.42 8.85 -7.38
CA PHE A 42 2.60 8.05 -8.29
C PHE A 42 1.33 8.82 -8.59
N VAL A 43 1.16 9.25 -9.83
CA VAL A 43 0.00 10.05 -10.23
C VAL A 43 -0.81 9.33 -11.30
N LEU A 44 -2.14 9.48 -11.23
CA LEU A 44 -3.04 9.08 -12.30
C LEU A 44 -3.01 10.13 -13.41
N THR A 45 -2.91 9.68 -14.66
CA THR A 45 -3.17 10.55 -15.80
C THR A 45 -4.67 10.76 -15.97
N LYS A 46 -5.06 11.71 -16.83
CA LYS A 46 -6.46 11.86 -17.21
C LYS A 46 -7.03 10.57 -17.82
N THR A 47 -6.28 9.92 -18.70
CA THR A 47 -6.64 8.63 -19.30
C THR A 47 -6.82 7.54 -18.25
N GLY A 48 -5.90 7.44 -17.27
CA GLY A 48 -6.02 6.49 -16.17
C GLY A 48 -7.27 6.73 -15.33
N TYR A 49 -7.55 7.98 -14.98
CA TYR A 49 -8.75 8.37 -14.24
C TYR A 49 -10.04 7.99 -15.00
N ASP A 50 -10.09 8.28 -16.31
CA ASP A 50 -11.28 8.00 -17.12
C ASP A 50 -11.53 6.49 -17.24
N ILE A 51 -10.48 5.67 -17.38
CA ILE A 51 -10.59 4.21 -17.37
C ILE A 51 -11.09 3.71 -16.01
N CYS A 52 -10.53 4.21 -14.90
CA CYS A 52 -11.01 3.83 -13.57
C CYS A 52 -12.49 4.18 -13.38
N SER A 53 -12.91 5.36 -13.85
CA SER A 53 -14.31 5.81 -13.77
C SER A 53 -15.23 4.91 -14.60
N ALA A 54 -14.84 4.55 -15.82
CA ALA A 54 -15.58 3.64 -16.67
C ALA A 54 -15.66 2.22 -16.08
N ALA A 55 -14.55 1.72 -15.52
CA ALA A 55 -14.50 0.42 -14.87
C ALA A 55 -15.43 0.35 -13.65
N LEU A 56 -15.47 1.39 -12.81
CA LEU A 56 -16.40 1.47 -11.68
C LEU A 56 -17.87 1.51 -12.11
N ALA A 57 -18.17 2.20 -13.22
CA ALA A 57 -19.53 2.25 -13.75
C ALA A 57 -19.99 0.88 -14.31
N GLN A 58 -19.07 0.12 -14.93
CA GLN A 58 -19.34 -1.21 -15.46
C GLN A 58 -19.41 -2.26 -14.36
N GLU A 59 -18.50 -2.18 -13.39
CA GLU A 59 -18.32 -3.16 -12.32
C GLU A 59 -18.30 -2.45 -10.96
N PRO A 60 -19.48 -2.16 -10.38
CA PRO A 60 -19.58 -1.44 -9.11
C PRO A 60 -18.85 -2.13 -7.95
N ILE A 61 -18.60 -3.44 -8.03
CA ILE A 61 -17.81 -4.18 -7.05
C ILE A 61 -16.38 -3.63 -6.89
N LEU A 62 -15.84 -2.98 -7.92
CA LEU A 62 -14.52 -2.35 -7.88
C LEU A 62 -14.45 -1.16 -6.90
N GLN A 63 -15.59 -0.63 -6.46
CA GLN A 63 -15.66 0.40 -5.40
C GLN A 63 -14.96 -0.06 -4.12
N TRP A 64 -14.92 -1.38 -3.87
CA TRP A 64 -14.20 -1.97 -2.76
C TRP A 64 -12.76 -1.46 -2.63
N TYR A 65 -12.03 -1.27 -3.75
CA TYR A 65 -10.65 -0.79 -3.72
C TYR A 65 -10.54 0.64 -3.18
N ALA A 66 -11.44 1.53 -3.60
CA ALA A 66 -11.48 2.91 -3.11
C ALA A 66 -11.83 2.95 -1.62
N ASP A 67 -12.83 2.18 -1.19
CA ASP A 67 -13.24 2.10 0.22
C ASP A 67 -12.10 1.55 1.11
N ARG A 68 -11.33 0.57 0.61
CA ARG A 68 -10.15 0.05 1.33
C ARG A 68 -9.03 1.07 1.39
N ALA A 69 -8.76 1.79 0.30
CA ALA A 69 -7.73 2.82 0.28
C ALA A 69 -8.05 3.95 1.27
N GLU A 70 -9.31 4.38 1.33
CA GLU A 70 -9.78 5.38 2.30
C GLU A 70 -9.61 4.89 3.74
N LEU A 71 -9.98 3.63 4.04
CA LEU A 71 -9.77 3.04 5.35
C LEU A 71 -8.29 3.00 5.74
N VAL A 72 -7.41 2.60 4.82
CA VAL A 72 -5.95 2.59 5.04
C VAL A 72 -5.44 3.99 5.33
N ALA A 73 -5.88 5.01 4.59
CA ALA A 73 -5.52 6.40 4.83
C ALA A 73 -5.97 6.88 6.22
N LYS A 74 -7.20 6.54 6.64
CA LYS A 74 -7.71 6.83 7.99
C LYS A 74 -6.87 6.17 9.09
N VAL A 75 -6.46 4.91 8.90
CA VAL A 75 -5.63 4.18 9.85
C VAL A 75 -4.19 4.72 9.91
N ALA A 76 -3.67 5.20 8.78
CA ALA A 76 -2.35 5.81 8.69
C ALA A 76 -2.32 7.23 9.31
N GLY A 77 -3.41 7.99 9.16
CA GLY A 77 -3.50 9.37 9.65
C GLY A 77 -2.39 10.23 9.08
N THR A 78 -1.65 10.92 9.96
CA THR A 78 -0.51 11.78 9.58
C THR A 78 0.84 11.04 9.61
N MET A 79 0.85 9.72 9.85
CA MET A 79 2.08 8.96 9.97
C MET A 79 2.77 8.79 8.61
N GLY A 80 4.02 9.25 8.51
CA GLY A 80 4.89 8.94 7.37
C GLY A 80 5.36 7.48 7.35
N GLY A 81 5.98 7.06 6.24
CA GLY A 81 6.42 5.68 6.02
C GLY A 81 7.31 5.11 7.13
N THR A 82 8.23 5.92 7.68
CA THR A 82 9.10 5.50 8.80
C THR A 82 8.33 5.17 10.06
N ALA A 83 7.35 6.01 10.43
CA ALA A 83 6.53 5.81 11.61
C ALA A 83 5.60 4.61 11.45
N LEU A 84 5.01 4.43 10.26
CA LEU A 84 4.20 3.26 9.91
C LEU A 84 5.02 1.97 9.99
N LYS A 85 6.24 2.00 9.46
CA LYS A 85 7.20 0.89 9.57
C LYS A 85 7.48 0.56 11.04
N GLN A 86 7.83 1.54 11.87
CA GLN A 86 8.07 1.30 13.32
C GLN A 86 6.87 0.66 14.01
N LYS A 87 5.65 1.14 13.72
CA LYS A 87 4.40 0.54 14.23
C LYS A 87 4.21 -0.91 13.78
N GLN A 88 4.62 -1.24 12.55
CA GLN A 88 4.58 -2.61 12.04
C GLN A 88 5.56 -3.54 12.78
N TYR A 89 6.76 -3.04 13.11
CA TYR A 89 7.77 -3.79 13.87
C TYR A 89 7.37 -4.09 15.32
N GLN A 90 6.36 -3.42 15.89
CA GLN A 90 5.82 -3.76 17.21
C GLN A 90 5.07 -5.11 17.22
N ARG A 91 4.81 -5.72 16.06
CA ARG A 91 4.21 -7.05 15.96
C ARG A 91 5.30 -8.13 15.91
N ALA A 92 5.32 -9.00 16.93
CA ALA A 92 6.31 -10.08 17.05
C ALA A 92 6.37 -10.97 15.79
N SER A 93 5.22 -11.37 15.26
CA SER A 93 5.11 -12.17 14.03
C SER A 93 5.77 -11.50 12.81
N TYR A 94 5.75 -10.18 12.75
CA TYR A 94 6.43 -9.39 11.73
C TYR A 94 7.93 -9.31 11.98
N ALA A 95 8.33 -9.00 13.22
CA ALA A 95 9.73 -8.84 13.63
C ALA A 95 10.55 -10.14 13.49
N GLU A 96 9.93 -11.29 13.75
CA GLU A 96 10.57 -12.61 13.77
C GLU A 96 10.62 -13.31 12.40
N THR A 97 9.84 -12.83 11.41
CA THR A 97 9.88 -13.41 10.06
C THR A 97 11.31 -13.33 9.51
N LYS A 98 11.88 -14.45 9.04
CA LYS A 98 13.23 -14.47 8.44
C LYS A 98 13.25 -13.77 7.08
N LEU A 99 14.41 -13.30 6.64
CA LEU A 99 14.58 -12.77 5.28
C LEU A 99 14.14 -13.82 4.24
N GLY A 100 13.33 -13.40 3.26
CA GLY A 100 12.71 -14.29 2.27
C GLY A 100 11.52 -15.10 2.79
N GLY A 101 11.20 -15.01 4.09
CA GLY A 101 10.04 -15.67 4.69
C GLY A 101 8.73 -14.97 4.36
N ILE A 102 7.63 -15.74 4.44
CA ILE A 102 6.28 -15.21 4.31
C ILE A 102 5.88 -14.57 5.64
N ILE A 103 5.52 -13.29 5.59
CA ILE A 103 4.95 -12.59 6.74
C ILE A 103 3.51 -13.09 6.93
N PRO A 104 3.15 -13.64 8.12
CA PRO A 104 1.82 -14.20 8.34
C PRO A 104 0.76 -13.11 8.40
N ALA A 105 -0.48 -13.47 8.05
CA ALA A 105 -1.62 -12.59 8.19
C ALA A 105 -1.96 -12.34 9.68
N ILE A 106 -2.41 -11.13 10.00
CA ILE A 106 -2.85 -10.75 11.36
C ILE A 106 -4.39 -10.72 11.49
N THR A 107 -5.10 -11.30 10.52
CA THR A 107 -6.56 -11.16 10.40
C THR A 107 -7.29 -11.61 11.66
N GLU A 108 -6.89 -12.75 12.23
CA GLU A 108 -7.57 -13.30 13.40
C GLU A 108 -7.29 -12.49 14.66
N ASP A 109 -6.05 -12.08 14.89
CA ASP A 109 -5.68 -11.17 16.00
C ASP A 109 -6.48 -9.86 15.95
N VAL A 110 -6.69 -9.33 14.74
CA VAL A 110 -7.50 -8.12 14.53
C VAL A 110 -8.97 -8.37 14.84
N ARG A 111 -9.54 -9.52 14.42
CA ARG A 111 -10.92 -9.89 14.73
C ARG A 111 -11.14 -10.03 16.23
N ILE A 112 -10.27 -10.75 16.93
CA ILE A 112 -10.34 -10.92 18.39
C ILE A 112 -10.35 -9.56 19.07
N ARG A 113 -9.43 -8.66 18.68
CA ARG A 113 -9.37 -7.31 19.25
C ARG A 113 -10.64 -6.49 18.96
N LEU A 114 -11.20 -6.59 17.75
CA LEU A 114 -12.44 -5.88 17.41
C LEU A 114 -13.62 -6.35 18.26
N THR A 115 -13.79 -7.67 18.43
CA THR A 115 -14.84 -8.23 19.28
C THR A 115 -14.72 -7.74 20.73
N GLN A 116 -13.49 -7.69 21.27
CA GLN A 116 -13.23 -7.17 22.61
C GLN A 116 -13.59 -5.69 22.75
N LEU A 117 -13.32 -4.87 21.73
CA LEU A 117 -13.65 -3.44 21.75
C LEU A 117 -15.16 -3.18 21.59
N GLN A 118 -15.90 -4.08 20.96
CA GLN A 118 -17.36 -3.97 20.78
C GLN A 118 -18.16 -4.49 21.98
N SER A 119 -17.52 -5.29 22.83
CA SER A 119 -18.14 -5.88 24.03
C SER A 119 -17.92 -5.02 25.29
N ASN A 120 -17.20 -3.90 25.16
CA ASN A 120 -17.03 -2.85 26.17
C ASN A 120 -17.81 -1.60 25.76
#